data_AF-A0A7H4N2G9-F1
#
_entry.id   AF-A0A7H4N2G9-F1
#
_cell.length_a   1.000
_cell.length_b   1.000
_cell.length_c   1.000
_cell.angle_alpha   90.00
_cell.angle_beta   90.00
_cell.angle_gamma   90.00
#
_symmetry.space_group_name_H-M   'P 1'
#
loop_
_entity.id
_entity.type
_entity.pdbx_description
1 polymer ?
#
loop_
_entity_poly.entity_id
_entity_poly.type
_entity_poly.pdbx_seq_one_letter_code
_entity_poly.pdbx_strand_id
1 'polypeptide(L)'
;MENKSGEAKVQKVKNWSPVWIFPIVTALIGAWILFYHYSHQGPEVTLITTNAEGIEGGKTRIKSRSVDVGVIESATLTDDLTHVEIKARLNSGMEKLLHQDSVFWVVKPQVGREGISGLGTLLSGAYIELQPGSKGSVPAQYPLLDSPPLASPDAKGIRILLESSKAGQLSPGDPVLFRGYRVGSVETSTFDAQKRNITYQLFISGA
;
A
#
# COMPACT_ATOMS: atom_id res chain seq x y z
N MET A 1 32.66 -86.28 29.10
CA MET A 1 33.20 -84.94 28.78
C MET A 1 32.56 -84.52 27.47
N GLU A 2 31.63 -83.55 27.48
CA GLU A 2 31.29 -82.83 26.24
C GLU A 2 30.69 -81.46 26.60
N ASN A 3 31.47 -80.41 26.34
CA ASN A 3 31.10 -79.02 26.55
C ASN A 3 30.18 -78.58 25.40
N LYS A 4 28.91 -78.27 25.69
CA LYS A 4 28.07 -77.52 24.75
C LYS A 4 28.29 -76.02 24.97
N SER A 5 29.10 -75.43 24.08
CA SER A 5 29.23 -73.98 23.95
C SER A 5 27.86 -73.33 23.78
N GLY A 6 27.53 -72.41 24.69
CA GLY A 6 26.37 -71.54 24.54
C GLY A 6 26.64 -70.51 23.45
N GLU A 7 26.00 -70.66 22.30
CA GLU A 7 25.94 -69.58 21.31
C GLU A 7 25.06 -68.45 21.84
N ALA A 8 25.70 -67.34 22.22
CA ALA A 8 24.99 -66.14 22.62
C ALA A 8 24.34 -65.50 21.38
N LYS A 9 23.01 -65.58 21.29
CA LYS A 9 22.24 -64.90 20.24
C LYS A 9 22.20 -63.41 20.54
N VAL A 10 23.14 -62.66 20.00
CA VAL A 10 23.22 -61.20 20.13
C VAL A 10 22.03 -60.56 19.42
N GLN A 11 20.97 -60.26 20.15
CA GLN A 11 19.91 -59.37 19.67
C GLN A 11 20.35 -57.93 19.84
N LYS A 12 20.56 -57.22 18.72
CA LYS A 12 20.72 -55.77 18.71
C LYS A 12 19.39 -55.12 19.08
N VAL A 13 19.22 -54.85 20.36
CA VAL A 13 18.16 -53.99 20.88
C VAL A 13 18.41 -52.55 20.41
N LYS A 14 17.76 -52.16 19.31
CA LYS A 14 17.75 -50.77 18.81
C LYS A 14 16.75 -49.96 19.64
N ASN A 15 17.15 -49.64 20.86
CA ASN A 15 16.29 -48.94 21.80
C ASN A 15 16.50 -47.44 21.60
N TRP A 16 15.64 -46.81 20.82
CA TRP A 16 15.54 -45.35 20.83
C TRP A 16 15.10 -44.93 22.23
N SER A 17 15.97 -44.21 22.95
CA SER A 17 15.66 -43.73 24.29
C SER A 17 14.48 -42.76 24.21
N PRO A 18 13.39 -42.96 24.98
CA PRO A 18 12.26 -42.03 25.05
C PRO A 18 12.64 -40.59 25.42
N VAL A 19 13.85 -40.38 25.95
CA VAL A 19 14.43 -39.06 26.23
C VAL A 19 14.49 -38.17 24.98
N TRP A 20 14.60 -38.76 23.77
CA TRP A 20 14.60 -38.01 22.51
C TRP A 20 13.23 -37.46 22.08
N ILE A 21 12.15 -37.89 22.73
CA ILE A 21 10.80 -37.36 22.45
C ILE A 21 10.75 -35.87 22.77
N PHE A 22 11.37 -35.45 23.88
CA PHE A 22 11.31 -34.06 24.32
C PHE A 22 11.97 -33.09 23.31
N PRO A 23 13.23 -33.30 22.85
CA PRO A 23 13.82 -32.49 21.79
C PRO A 23 13.01 -32.45 20.48
N ILE A 24 12.47 -33.59 20.05
CA ILE A 24 11.70 -33.69 18.81
C ILE A 24 10.39 -32.88 18.93
N VAL A 25 9.68 -33.02 20.06
CA VAL A 25 8.46 -32.28 20.32
C VAL A 25 8.74 -30.78 20.39
N THR A 26 9.81 -30.36 21.08
CA THR A 26 10.21 -28.95 21.11
C THR A 26 10.55 -28.42 19.72
N ALA A 27 11.27 -29.19 18.89
CA ALA A 27 11.59 -28.81 17.53
C ALA A 27 10.34 -28.67 16.65
N LEU A 28 9.38 -29.59 16.78
CA LEU A 28 8.11 -29.53 16.06
C LEU A 28 7.26 -28.33 16.47
N ILE A 29 7.19 -28.01 17.76
CA ILE A 29 6.48 -26.81 18.25
C ILE A 29 7.16 -25.55 17.71
N GLY A 30 8.49 -25.48 17.72
CA GLY A 30 9.24 -24.36 17.16
C GLY A 30 8.99 -24.18 15.67
N ALA A 31 9.06 -25.27 14.90
CA ALA A 31 8.74 -25.26 13.47
C ALA A 31 7.28 -24.83 13.21
N TRP A 32 6.35 -25.29 14.04
CA TRP A 32 4.94 -24.90 13.95
C TRP A 32 4.73 -23.41 14.21
N ILE A 33 5.35 -22.84 15.25
CA ILE A 33 5.25 -21.41 15.57
C ILE A 33 5.81 -20.56 14.43
N LEU A 34 6.97 -20.95 13.87
CA LEU A 34 7.56 -20.25 12.73
C LEU A 34 6.65 -20.28 11.51
N PHE A 35 6.09 -21.44 11.19
CA PHE A 35 5.15 -21.60 10.09
C PHE A 35 3.86 -20.80 10.32
N TYR A 36 3.32 -20.85 11.53
CA TYR A 36 2.12 -20.12 11.93
C TYR A 36 2.29 -18.61 11.81
N HIS A 37 3.43 -18.09 12.29
CA HIS A 37 3.75 -16.66 12.20
C HIS A 37 3.88 -16.18 10.75
N TYR A 38 4.51 -16.96 9.87
CA TYR A 38 4.67 -16.59 8.47
C TYR A 38 3.36 -16.71 7.67
N SER A 39 2.54 -17.73 7.96
CA SER A 39 1.33 -18.01 7.19
C SER A 39 0.14 -17.09 7.48
N HIS A 40 0.14 -16.36 8.60
CA HIS A 40 -0.97 -15.46 8.99
C HIS A 40 -0.68 -13.97 8.74
N GLN A 41 0.45 -13.67 8.09
CA GLN A 41 0.77 -12.30 7.68
C GLN A 41 -0.06 -11.96 6.43
N GLY A 42 -0.66 -10.77 6.43
CA GLY A 42 -1.33 -10.27 5.24
C GLY A 42 -0.34 -9.89 4.13
N PRO A 43 -0.84 -9.48 2.96
CA PRO A 43 0.00 -9.26 1.79
C PRO A 43 0.94 -8.08 2.01
N GLU A 44 2.20 -8.26 1.61
CA GLU A 44 3.18 -7.19 1.51
C GLU A 44 3.01 -6.45 0.19
N VAL A 45 3.07 -5.12 0.24
CA VAL A 45 3.01 -4.23 -0.92
C VAL A 45 4.16 -3.23 -0.90
N THR A 46 4.71 -3.01 -2.08
CA THR A 46 5.78 -2.02 -2.28
C THR A 46 5.19 -0.76 -2.91
N LEU A 47 5.41 0.36 -2.25
CA LEU A 47 5.00 1.69 -2.70
C LEU A 47 6.24 2.50 -3.11
N ILE A 48 6.16 3.22 -4.23
CA ILE A 48 7.24 4.06 -4.74
C ILE A 48 6.80 5.51 -4.73
N THR A 49 7.63 6.39 -4.16
CA THR A 49 7.44 7.84 -4.14
C THR A 49 8.77 8.56 -4.34
N THR A 50 8.74 9.85 -4.68
CA THR A 50 9.91 10.72 -4.67
C THR A 50 10.18 11.32 -3.28
N ASN A 51 9.18 11.33 -2.40
CA ASN A 51 9.28 11.90 -1.05
C ASN A 51 8.45 11.09 -0.05
N ALA A 52 9.04 10.76 1.09
CA ALA A 52 8.40 10.04 2.20
C ALA A 52 8.16 10.90 3.45
N GLU A 53 8.02 12.22 3.27
CA GLU A 53 7.74 13.16 4.35
C GLU A 53 6.54 12.71 5.21
N GLY A 54 6.77 12.58 6.52
CA GLY A 54 5.73 12.20 7.48
C GLY A 54 5.33 10.71 7.43
N ILE A 55 6.05 9.89 6.67
CA ILE A 55 5.87 8.43 6.62
C ILE A 55 6.94 7.77 7.48
N GLU A 56 6.50 7.03 8.50
CA GLU A 56 7.36 6.32 9.44
C GLU A 56 6.99 4.84 9.51
N GLY A 57 8.02 3.98 9.39
CA GLY A 57 7.88 2.55 9.61
C GLY A 57 7.37 2.22 11.01
N GLY A 58 6.43 1.27 11.09
CA GLY A 58 5.77 0.82 12.31
C GLY A 58 4.69 1.76 12.85
N LYS A 59 4.58 3.00 12.35
CA LYS A 59 3.61 3.99 12.87
C LYS A 59 2.56 4.40 11.84
N THR A 60 2.98 4.67 10.61
CA THR A 60 2.06 5.16 9.56
C THR A 60 1.10 4.04 9.17
N ARG A 61 -0.21 4.33 9.24
CA ARG A 61 -1.27 3.39 8.92
C ARG A 61 -1.68 3.50 7.46
N ILE A 62 -2.09 2.38 6.89
CA ILE A 62 -2.83 2.35 5.63
C ILE A 62 -4.31 2.24 5.98
N LYS A 63 -5.11 3.15 5.44
CA LYS A 63 -6.56 3.20 5.64
C LYS A 63 -7.29 3.00 4.32
N SER A 64 -8.46 2.38 4.39
CA SER A 64 -9.40 2.39 3.27
C SER A 64 -10.78 2.78 3.79
N ARG A 65 -11.35 3.84 3.22
CA ARG A 65 -12.59 4.45 3.71
C ARG A 65 -12.51 4.76 5.20
N SER A 66 -11.38 5.33 5.65
CA SER A 66 -11.09 5.63 7.06
C SER A 66 -10.95 4.43 8.03
N VAL A 67 -10.93 3.19 7.52
CA VAL A 67 -10.70 1.97 8.33
C VAL A 67 -9.25 1.54 8.22
N ASP A 68 -8.61 1.19 9.33
CA ASP A 68 -7.24 0.66 9.35
C ASP A 68 -7.16 -0.71 8.65
N VAL A 69 -6.43 -0.77 7.54
CA VAL A 69 -6.26 -1.97 6.71
C VAL A 69 -4.81 -2.44 6.61
N GLY A 70 -3.85 -1.68 7.14
CA GLY A 70 -2.44 -2.06 7.12
C GLY A 70 -1.53 -1.06 7.83
N VAL A 71 -0.23 -1.30 7.73
CA VAL A 71 0.82 -0.47 8.34
C VAL A 71 2.06 -0.45 7.45
N ILE A 72 2.78 0.67 7.47
CA ILE A 72 4.10 0.79 6.83
C ILE A 72 5.12 0.05 7.69
N GLU A 73 5.94 -0.80 7.08
CA GLU A 73 7.00 -1.52 7.78
C GLU A 73 8.32 -0.75 7.70
N SER A 74 8.66 -0.24 6.52
CA SER A 74 9.90 0.53 6.31
C SER A 74 9.77 1.51 5.15
N ALA A 75 10.61 2.55 5.19
CA ALA A 75 10.81 3.49 4.10
C ALA A 75 12.32 3.64 3.89
N THR A 76 12.81 3.30 2.70
CA THR A 76 14.24 3.28 2.38
C THR A 76 14.46 3.95 1.03
N LEU A 77 15.54 4.71 0.89
CA LEU A 77 15.92 5.29 -0.40
C LEU A 77 16.38 4.16 -1.35
N THR A 78 16.01 4.24 -2.62
CA THR A 78 16.47 3.30 -3.65
C THR A 78 17.98 3.43 -3.87
N ASP A 79 18.61 2.41 -4.46
CA ASP A 79 20.06 2.40 -4.72
C ASP A 79 20.53 3.58 -5.58
N ASP A 80 19.66 4.08 -6.47
CA ASP A 80 19.92 5.26 -7.31
C ASP A 80 19.73 6.59 -6.57
N LEU A 81 19.26 6.56 -5.32
CA LEU A 81 18.98 7.70 -4.45
C LEU A 81 17.90 8.67 -4.99
N THR A 82 17.15 8.28 -6.01
CA THR A 82 16.15 9.14 -6.67
C THR A 82 14.72 8.91 -6.21
N HIS A 83 14.43 7.73 -5.67
CA HIS A 83 13.12 7.34 -5.19
C HIS A 83 13.20 6.80 -3.75
N VAL A 84 12.06 6.74 -3.09
CA VAL A 84 11.88 6.06 -1.81
C VAL A 84 11.02 4.82 -2.06
N GLU A 85 11.57 3.66 -1.71
CA GLU A 85 10.84 2.41 -1.61
C GLU A 85 10.23 2.28 -0.21
N ILE A 86 8.91 2.17 -0.15
CA ILE A 86 8.16 2.00 1.08
C ILE A 86 7.55 0.60 1.07
N LYS A 87 7.93 -0.22 2.06
CA LYS A 87 7.33 -1.53 2.27
C LYS A 87 6.19 -1.40 3.25
N ALA A 88 5.04 -1.92 2.88
CA ALA A 88 3.86 -1.92 3.72
C ALA A 88 3.24 -3.30 3.77
N ARG A 89 2.55 -3.59 4.88
CA ARG A 89 1.83 -4.84 5.08
C ARG A 89 0.37 -4.55 5.34
N LEU A 90 -0.50 -5.14 4.54
CA LEU A 90 -1.92 -5.13 4.83
C LEU A 90 -2.26 -6.20 5.87
N ASN A 91 -3.39 -6.02 6.54
CA ASN A 91 -3.95 -7.01 7.44
C ASN A 91 -4.37 -8.26 6.65
N SER A 92 -4.36 -9.43 7.31
CA SER A 92 -4.85 -10.68 6.70
C SER A 92 -6.29 -10.53 6.19
N GLY A 93 -6.58 -11.00 4.98
CA GLY A 93 -7.91 -10.90 4.37
C GLY A 93 -8.15 -9.62 3.57
N MET A 94 -7.17 -8.70 3.52
CA MET A 94 -7.24 -7.45 2.75
C MET A 94 -6.61 -7.57 1.35
N GLU A 95 -6.26 -8.78 0.90
CA GLU A 95 -5.70 -9.04 -0.44
C GLU A 95 -6.66 -8.58 -1.54
N LYS A 96 -7.97 -8.62 -1.27
CA LYS A 96 -9.03 -8.18 -2.19
C LYS A 96 -9.05 -6.66 -2.44
N LEU A 97 -8.28 -5.88 -1.68
CA LEU A 97 -8.15 -4.44 -1.91
C LEU A 97 -7.06 -4.13 -2.95
N LEU A 98 -6.25 -5.13 -3.33
CA LEU A 98 -5.11 -4.99 -4.22
C LEU A 98 -5.46 -5.46 -5.62
N HIS A 99 -5.42 -4.53 -6.55
CA HIS A 99 -5.66 -4.72 -7.97
C HIS A 99 -4.77 -3.76 -8.75
N GLN A 100 -4.61 -3.97 -10.06
CA GLN A 100 -3.76 -3.12 -10.88
C GLN A 100 -4.19 -1.64 -10.87
N ASP A 101 -5.49 -1.40 -10.71
CA ASP A 101 -6.11 -0.08 -10.62
C ASP A 101 -6.30 0.42 -9.18
N SER A 102 -5.73 -0.25 -8.17
CA SER A 102 -5.71 0.25 -6.80
C SER A 102 -4.80 1.47 -6.70
N VAL A 103 -5.24 2.49 -5.95
CA VAL A 103 -4.54 3.77 -5.84
C VAL A 103 -4.20 4.05 -4.38
N PHE A 104 -2.96 4.46 -4.14
CA PHE A 104 -2.46 4.86 -2.83
C PHE A 104 -2.09 6.34 -2.84
N TRP A 105 -2.47 7.08 -1.81
CA TRP A 105 -2.02 8.46 -1.63
C TRP A 105 -1.81 8.83 -0.17
N VAL A 106 -0.97 9.83 0.05
CA VAL A 106 -0.72 10.39 1.38
C VAL A 106 -1.84 11.37 1.75
N VAL A 107 -2.40 11.22 2.94
CA VAL A 107 -3.30 12.19 3.56
C VAL A 107 -2.55 12.90 4.68
N LYS A 108 -2.33 14.19 4.49
CA LYS A 108 -1.68 15.10 5.46
C LYS A 108 -2.45 16.43 5.54
N PRO A 109 -2.23 17.26 6.58
CA PRO A 109 -2.90 18.54 6.67
C PRO A 109 -2.50 19.42 5.49
N GLN A 110 -3.48 19.99 4.79
CA GLN A 110 -3.22 20.88 3.66
C GLN A 110 -3.99 22.19 3.84
N VAL A 111 -3.33 23.30 3.50
CA VAL A 111 -3.91 24.64 3.47
C VAL A 111 -4.06 25.05 2.01
N GLY A 112 -5.30 25.11 1.56
CA GLY A 112 -5.67 25.52 0.20
C GLY A 112 -6.46 26.82 0.19
N ARG A 113 -6.78 27.29 -1.02
CA ARG A 113 -7.62 28.49 -1.21
C ARG A 113 -9.07 28.27 -0.80
N GLU A 114 -9.55 27.01 -0.85
CA GLU A 114 -10.89 26.61 -0.41
C GLU A 114 -11.00 26.40 1.11
N GLY A 115 -9.89 26.48 1.86
CA GLY A 115 -9.85 26.25 3.30
C GLY A 115 -8.80 25.21 3.70
N ILE A 116 -9.04 24.57 4.84
CA ILE A 116 -8.09 23.63 5.45
C ILE A 116 -8.68 22.22 5.37
N SER A 117 -7.91 21.27 4.84
CA SER A 117 -8.26 19.85 4.78
C SER A 117 -7.29 19.01 5.61
N GLY A 118 -7.69 17.78 5.95
CA GLY A 118 -6.80 16.86 6.66
C GLY A 118 -6.50 17.22 8.12
N LEU A 119 -7.22 18.16 8.75
CA LEU A 119 -6.99 18.57 10.15
C LEU A 119 -6.98 17.41 11.16
N GLY A 120 -7.73 16.33 10.90
CA GLY A 120 -7.70 15.12 11.74
C GLY A 120 -6.33 14.45 11.82
N THR A 121 -5.42 14.76 10.90
CA THR A 121 -4.03 14.23 10.88
C THR A 121 -3.05 15.08 11.68
N LEU A 122 -3.47 16.24 12.21
CA LEU A 122 -2.57 17.12 12.97
C LEU A 122 -2.07 16.46 14.27
N LEU A 123 -2.92 15.64 14.91
CA LEU A 123 -2.58 14.90 16.13
C LEU A 123 -2.13 13.47 15.83
N SER A 124 -2.73 12.82 14.84
CA SER A 124 -2.48 11.40 14.52
C SER A 124 -1.32 11.18 13.55
N GLY A 125 -0.79 12.24 12.95
CA GLY A 125 0.21 12.17 11.88
C GLY A 125 -0.41 11.87 10.51
N ALA A 126 0.42 11.94 9.48
CA ALA A 126 0.04 11.56 8.12
C ALA A 126 -0.26 10.05 8.05
N TYR A 127 -1.18 9.68 7.17
CA TYR A 127 -1.49 8.29 6.87
C TYR A 127 -1.63 8.09 5.36
N ILE A 128 -1.63 6.83 4.92
CA ILE A 128 -1.83 6.50 3.51
C ILE A 128 -3.25 5.99 3.33
N GLU A 129 -3.98 6.55 2.38
CA GLU A 129 -5.30 6.05 2.00
C GLU A 129 -5.14 5.14 0.78
N LEU A 130 -5.84 4.01 0.81
CA LEU A 130 -5.95 3.00 -0.24
C LEU A 130 -7.37 3.03 -0.79
N GLN A 131 -7.48 3.40 -2.06
CA GLN A 131 -8.68 3.14 -2.84
C GLN A 131 -8.57 1.76 -3.51
N PRO A 132 -9.46 0.82 -3.19
CA PRO A 132 -9.49 -0.49 -3.83
C PRO A 132 -9.83 -0.37 -5.31
N GLY A 133 -9.07 -1.07 -6.14
CA GLY A 133 -9.38 -1.29 -7.54
C GLY A 133 -10.33 -2.47 -7.75
N SER A 134 -10.61 -2.78 -9.01
CA SER A 134 -11.47 -3.90 -9.41
C SER A 134 -10.92 -4.74 -10.57
N LYS A 135 -9.81 -4.33 -11.18
CA LYS A 135 -9.33 -4.87 -12.46
C LYS A 135 -7.83 -5.16 -12.43
N GLY A 136 -7.44 -6.16 -13.20
CA GLY A 136 -6.03 -6.54 -13.38
C GLY A 136 -5.44 -7.31 -12.19
N SER A 137 -4.29 -7.92 -12.45
CA SER A 137 -3.50 -8.64 -11.44
C SER A 137 -2.74 -7.67 -10.55
N VAL A 138 -2.47 -8.08 -9.31
CA VAL A 138 -1.65 -7.31 -8.36
C VAL A 138 -0.26 -7.03 -8.96
N PRO A 139 0.10 -5.75 -9.23
CA PRO A 139 1.45 -5.40 -9.67
C PRO A 139 2.46 -5.58 -8.53
N ALA A 140 3.74 -5.68 -8.90
CA ALA A 140 4.82 -5.79 -7.91
C ALA A 140 5.00 -4.49 -7.10
N GLN A 141 4.67 -3.34 -7.68
CA GLN A 141 4.87 -2.02 -7.10
C GLN A 141 3.71 -1.09 -7.45
N TYR A 142 3.38 -0.17 -6.53
CA TYR A 142 2.39 0.89 -6.74
C TYR A 142 3.04 2.26 -6.60
N PRO A 143 2.64 3.26 -7.41
CA PRO A 143 2.98 4.64 -7.12
C PRO A 143 2.22 5.11 -5.89
N LEU A 144 2.90 5.81 -4.98
CA LEU A 144 2.28 6.53 -3.88
C LEU A 144 2.14 7.99 -4.26
N LEU A 145 0.89 8.46 -4.37
CA LEU A 145 0.59 9.82 -4.76
C LEU A 145 0.66 10.78 -3.57
N ASP A 146 1.09 12.02 -3.79
CA ASP A 146 1.14 13.05 -2.74
C ASP A 146 -0.25 13.62 -2.37
N SER A 147 -1.26 13.39 -3.21
CA SER A 147 -2.61 13.91 -3.05
C SER A 147 -3.64 12.93 -3.62
N PRO A 148 -4.89 12.96 -3.13
CA PRO A 148 -5.95 12.11 -3.67
C PRO A 148 -6.13 12.32 -5.17
N PRO A 149 -6.45 11.25 -5.92
CA PRO A 149 -6.84 11.39 -7.31
C PRO A 149 -8.12 12.23 -7.40
N LEU A 150 -8.13 13.22 -8.29
CA LEU A 150 -9.22 14.20 -8.40
C LEU A 150 -10.53 13.60 -8.92
N ALA A 151 -10.43 12.44 -9.58
CA ALA A 151 -11.54 11.55 -9.84
C ALA A 151 -11.05 10.11 -9.73
N SER A 152 -11.91 9.21 -9.25
CA SER A 152 -11.65 7.78 -9.36
C SER A 152 -11.52 7.38 -10.84
N PRO A 153 -10.69 6.37 -11.18
CA PRO A 153 -10.60 5.87 -12.56
C PRO A 153 -11.97 5.48 -13.14
N ASP A 154 -12.86 4.94 -12.31
CA ASP A 154 -14.23 4.55 -12.70
C ASP A 154 -15.27 5.67 -12.50
N ALA A 155 -14.86 6.91 -12.19
CA ALA A 155 -15.79 8.02 -12.03
C ALA A 155 -16.52 8.28 -13.35
N LYS A 156 -17.85 8.07 -13.34
CA LYS A 156 -18.70 8.38 -14.49
C LYS A 156 -18.68 9.88 -14.75
N GLY A 157 -18.34 10.28 -15.97
CA GLY A 157 -18.24 11.69 -16.33
C GLY A 157 -17.52 11.91 -17.65
N ILE A 158 -17.30 13.18 -17.97
CA ILE A 158 -16.65 13.63 -19.19
C ILE A 158 -15.37 14.35 -18.80
N ARG A 159 -14.27 14.03 -19.50
CA ARG A 159 -13.00 14.77 -19.40
C ARG A 159 -12.87 15.71 -20.58
N ILE A 160 -12.56 16.98 -20.31
CA ILE A 160 -12.43 18.03 -21.31
C ILE A 160 -11.05 18.67 -21.15
N LEU A 161 -10.36 18.91 -22.26
CA LEU A 161 -9.13 19.69 -22.30
C LEU A 161 -9.45 21.13 -22.65
N LEU A 162 -9.04 22.07 -21.80
CA LEU A 162 -9.19 23.50 -22.02
C LEU A 162 -7.80 24.10 -22.22
N GLU A 163 -7.55 24.66 -23.41
CA GLU A 163 -6.34 25.42 -23.67
C GLU A 163 -6.56 26.90 -23.32
N SER A 164 -5.61 27.50 -22.60
CA SER A 164 -5.62 28.91 -22.21
C SER A 164 -4.26 29.55 -22.49
N SER A 165 -4.26 30.76 -23.03
CA SER A 165 -3.07 31.59 -23.19
C SER A 165 -2.66 32.34 -21.92
N LYS A 166 -3.50 32.32 -20.88
CA LYS A 166 -3.22 32.94 -19.58
C LYS A 166 -2.82 31.87 -18.58
N ALA A 167 -1.57 31.93 -18.14
CA ALA A 167 -1.03 31.05 -17.14
C ALA A 167 -1.53 31.38 -15.72
N GLY A 168 -1.70 30.35 -14.88
CA GLY A 168 -1.80 30.51 -13.42
C GLY A 168 -3.15 30.95 -12.86
N GLN A 169 -4.26 30.81 -13.60
CA GLN A 169 -5.58 31.17 -13.07
C GLN A 169 -6.29 30.03 -12.32
N LEU A 170 -5.99 28.78 -12.69
CA LEU A 170 -6.63 27.59 -12.15
C LEU A 170 -5.59 26.60 -11.61
N SER A 171 -5.89 26.00 -10.46
CA SER A 171 -5.10 24.96 -9.80
C SER A 171 -5.84 23.61 -9.85
N PRO A 172 -5.13 22.47 -9.85
CA PRO A 172 -5.77 21.16 -9.63
C PRO A 172 -6.64 21.19 -8.36
N GLY A 173 -7.87 20.70 -8.46
CA GLY A 173 -8.88 20.76 -7.40
C GLY A 173 -9.90 21.90 -7.52
N ASP A 174 -9.60 22.96 -8.28
CA ASP A 174 -10.52 24.09 -8.45
C ASP A 174 -11.87 23.62 -9.04
N PRO A 175 -13.01 24.17 -8.59
CA PRO A 175 -14.33 23.67 -8.92
C PRO A 175 -14.76 24.12 -10.32
N VAL A 176 -15.35 23.20 -11.08
CA VAL A 176 -16.10 23.54 -12.29
C VAL A 176 -17.54 23.81 -11.91
N LEU A 177 -18.00 25.04 -12.16
CA LEU A 177 -19.34 25.49 -11.81
C LEU A 177 -20.23 25.59 -13.05
N PHE A 178 -21.46 25.08 -12.95
CA PHE A 178 -22.52 25.33 -13.91
C PHE A 178 -23.72 25.94 -13.17
N ARG A 179 -24.08 27.18 -13.54
CA ARG A 179 -25.18 27.93 -12.90
C ARG A 179 -25.06 28.02 -11.37
N GLY A 180 -23.83 28.14 -10.86
CA GLY A 180 -23.55 28.22 -9.42
C GLY A 180 -23.45 26.87 -8.71
N TYR A 181 -23.74 25.75 -9.38
CA TYR A 181 -23.58 24.41 -8.81
C TYR A 181 -22.26 23.79 -9.24
N ARG A 182 -21.56 23.16 -8.31
CA ARG A 182 -20.34 22.38 -8.61
C ARG A 182 -20.73 21.13 -9.40
N VAL A 183 -20.24 21.04 -10.62
CA VAL A 183 -20.46 19.91 -11.53
C VAL A 183 -19.18 19.14 -11.83
N GLY A 184 -18.04 19.57 -11.30
CA GLY A 184 -16.75 18.98 -11.60
C GLY A 184 -15.58 19.67 -10.90
N SER A 185 -14.37 19.35 -11.36
CA SER A 185 -13.13 19.98 -10.90
C SER A 185 -12.03 19.91 -11.95
N VAL A 186 -11.04 20.79 -11.82
CA VAL A 186 -9.77 20.71 -12.55
C VAL A 186 -8.99 19.50 -12.06
N GLU A 187 -8.68 18.55 -12.94
CA GLU A 187 -7.83 17.38 -12.66
C GLU A 187 -6.33 17.73 -12.78
N THR A 188 -5.91 18.42 -13.84
CA THR A 188 -4.48 18.78 -14.01
C THR A 188 -4.32 20.13 -14.70
N SER A 189 -3.12 20.71 -14.56
CA SER A 189 -2.67 21.91 -15.26
C SER A 189 -1.27 21.66 -15.78
N THR A 190 -1.10 21.68 -17.10
CA THR A 190 0.19 21.42 -17.76
C THR A 190 0.54 22.59 -18.67
N PHE A 191 1.71 23.18 -18.46
CA PHE A 191 2.23 24.24 -19.33
C PHE A 191 2.93 23.64 -20.54
N ASP A 192 2.47 24.01 -21.74
CA ASP A 192 3.12 23.70 -23.00
C ASP A 192 4.07 24.86 -23.37
N ALA A 193 5.37 24.62 -23.24
CA ALA A 193 6.40 25.62 -23.51
C ALA A 193 6.50 26.01 -25.00
N GLN A 194 6.12 25.11 -25.92
CA GLN A 194 6.18 25.37 -27.37
C GLN A 194 5.04 26.29 -27.79
N LYS A 195 3.83 25.98 -27.33
CA LYS A 195 2.63 26.78 -27.63
C LYS A 195 2.47 28.00 -26.73
N ARG A 196 3.25 28.09 -25.64
CA ARG A 196 3.13 29.10 -24.57
C ARG A 196 1.73 29.17 -23.97
N ASN A 197 1.03 28.04 -23.97
CA ASN A 197 -0.33 27.89 -23.46
C ASN A 197 -0.33 26.91 -22.28
N ILE A 198 -1.31 27.06 -21.39
CA ILE A 198 -1.63 26.04 -20.39
C ILE A 198 -2.78 25.19 -20.91
N THR A 199 -2.64 23.88 -20.79
CA THR A 199 -3.73 22.92 -20.98
C THR A 199 -4.24 22.49 -19.61
N TYR A 200 -5.51 22.76 -19.35
CA TYR A 200 -6.22 22.30 -18.17
C TYR A 200 -7.04 21.06 -18.51
N GLN A 201 -6.89 19.98 -17.76
CA GLN A 201 -7.80 18.85 -17.83
C GLN A 201 -8.91 19.04 -16.80
N LEU A 202 -10.16 19.06 -17.26
CA LEU A 202 -11.35 19.26 -16.45
C LEU A 202 -12.13 17.95 -16.41
N PHE A 203 -12.58 17.53 -15.23
CA PHE A 203 -13.54 16.45 -15.08
C PHE A 203 -14.92 17.02 -14.75
N ILE A 204 -15.93 16.62 -15.52
CA ILE A 204 -17.34 16.92 -15.26
C ILE A 204 -18.03 15.63 -14.88
N SER A 205 -18.60 15.59 -13.68
CA SER A 205 -19.31 14.43 -13.16
C SER A 205 -20.56 14.14 -14.01
N GLY A 206 -20.75 12.88 -14.39
CA GLY A 206 -21.98 12.39 -15.01
C GLY A 206 -23.06 12.21 -13.95
N ALA A 207 -24.30 12.51 -14.32
CA ALA A 207 -25.49 12.20 -13.51
C ALA A 207 -25.76 10.69 -13.47
#